data_AF-A0A7V1D428-F1
#
_entry.id   AF-A0A7V1D428-F1
#
_cell.length_a   1.000
_cell.length_b   1.000
_cell.length_c   1.000
_cell.angle_alpha   90.00
_cell.angle_beta   90.00
_cell.angle_gamma   90.00
#
_symmetry.space_group_name_H-M   'P 1'
#
loop_
_entity.id
_entity.type
_entity.pdbx_description
1 polymer ?
#
loop_
_entity_poly.entity_id
_entity_poly.type
_entity_poly.pdbx_seq_one_letter_code
_entity_poly.pdbx_strand_id
1 'polypeptide(L)'
;HIRDNLDLTPNNYRISLMGVTVGEAEIFPDREMAINPGQVYGSLEGTETTDPAFGLEAIWIEPSKHESAQSLGYTVVDPETVIATHLSQLLQSHAHELVGHEEIQNLMDQLTKMTPKLVEDLVPKLMPLGTVVKVCQNLLSEGIPIKDMRSIAESLAENGHKTQDATILTAQVRVALGRMIVQKINGLDKELEIITLSPELEQLLHQSLQGVDGSAGALEPMMAEKLHKGLADSAQGQEIVGKPAVLLTSPQLREMMARFVKHSIPGLSVLSYSEIPDDKQLKIVATVGN
;
A
#
# COMPACT_ATOMS: atom_id res chain seq x y z
N HIS A 1 -20.44 4.68 -11.87
CA HIS A 1 -21.37 4.85 -13.03
C HIS A 1 -20.60 4.50 -14.29
N ILE A 2 -21.18 3.71 -15.19
CA ILE A 2 -20.62 3.43 -16.52
C ILE A 2 -21.36 4.32 -17.52
N ARG A 3 -20.64 4.99 -18.42
CA ARG A 3 -21.20 5.90 -19.43
C ARG A 3 -20.39 5.81 -20.72
N ASP A 4 -21.08 5.89 -21.84
CA ASP A 4 -20.43 6.02 -23.14
C ASP A 4 -19.86 7.43 -23.31
N ASN A 5 -18.68 7.52 -23.93
CA ASN A 5 -18.04 8.79 -24.25
C ASN A 5 -17.57 8.77 -25.70
N LEU A 6 -18.24 9.55 -26.56
CA LEU A 6 -17.98 9.60 -28.00
C LEU A 6 -16.68 10.35 -28.35
N ASP A 7 -16.09 11.06 -27.39
CA ASP A 7 -14.81 11.75 -27.58
C ASP A 7 -13.60 10.82 -27.40
N LEU A 8 -13.81 9.60 -26.89
CA LEU A 8 -12.76 8.58 -26.78
C LEU A 8 -12.57 7.84 -28.11
N THR A 9 -11.34 7.42 -28.38
CA THR A 9 -11.05 6.46 -29.46
C THR A 9 -11.77 5.13 -29.19
N PRO A 10 -12.16 4.36 -30.23
CA PRO A 10 -13.06 3.21 -30.10
C PRO A 10 -12.62 2.13 -29.08
N ASN A 11 -11.32 2.00 -28.86
CA ASN A 11 -10.70 0.99 -28.03
C ASN A 11 -10.25 1.51 -26.67
N ASN A 12 -10.58 2.75 -26.30
CA ASN A 12 -10.10 3.35 -25.06
C ASN A 12 -11.20 3.40 -24.01
N TYR A 13 -10.80 3.19 -22.76
CA TYR A 13 -11.64 3.50 -21.60
C TYR A 13 -10.94 4.51 -20.69
N ARG A 14 -11.75 5.20 -19.89
CA ARG A 14 -11.32 6.19 -18.90
C ARG A 14 -11.99 5.88 -17.57
N ILE A 15 -11.19 5.87 -16.50
CA ILE A 15 -11.64 5.75 -15.13
C ILE A 15 -11.48 7.12 -14.48
N SER A 16 -12.58 7.64 -13.93
CA SER A 16 -12.59 8.93 -13.23
C SER A 16 -13.12 8.78 -11.81
N LEU A 17 -12.43 9.38 -10.85
CA LEU A 17 -12.84 9.49 -9.46
C LEU A 17 -13.20 10.94 -9.16
N MET A 18 -14.40 11.17 -8.61
CA MET A 18 -14.91 12.51 -8.29
C MET A 18 -14.84 13.53 -9.46
N GLY A 19 -14.98 13.03 -10.69
CA GLY A 19 -14.90 13.85 -11.92
C GLY A 19 -13.48 14.10 -12.45
N VAL A 20 -12.45 13.59 -11.78
CA VAL A 20 -11.05 13.68 -12.22
C VAL A 20 -10.62 12.34 -12.80
N THR A 21 -9.99 12.36 -13.98
CA THR A 21 -9.42 11.16 -14.59
C THR A 21 -8.23 10.66 -13.77
N VAL A 22 -8.27 9.37 -13.38
CA VAL A 22 -7.20 8.71 -12.61
C VAL A 22 -6.54 7.56 -13.37
N GLY A 23 -7.15 7.10 -14.47
CA GLY A 23 -6.56 6.08 -15.32
C GLY A 23 -7.23 6.01 -16.69
N GLU A 24 -6.45 5.66 -17.70
CA GLU A 24 -6.89 5.44 -19.08
C GLU A 24 -6.07 4.28 -19.64
N ALA A 25 -6.69 3.47 -20.50
CA ALA A 25 -5.97 2.45 -21.24
C ALA A 25 -6.70 2.09 -22.53
N GLU A 26 -5.96 1.49 -23.46
CA GLU A 26 -6.48 0.89 -24.67
C GLU A 26 -6.70 -0.62 -24.47
N ILE A 27 -7.80 -1.13 -25.02
CA ILE A 27 -8.20 -2.54 -24.98
C ILE A 27 -8.53 -3.04 -26.38
N PHE A 28 -8.29 -4.32 -26.64
CA PHE A 28 -8.65 -4.97 -27.89
C PHE A 28 -9.63 -6.10 -27.59
N PRO A 29 -10.95 -5.89 -27.77
CA PRO A 29 -11.97 -6.86 -27.36
C PRO A 29 -11.80 -8.27 -27.96
N ASP A 30 -11.25 -8.35 -29.17
CA ASP A 30 -11.05 -9.62 -29.90
C ASP A 30 -9.67 -10.27 -29.64
N ARG A 31 -8.93 -9.78 -28.63
CA ARG A 31 -7.57 -10.23 -28.28
C ARG A 31 -7.46 -10.55 -26.80
N GLU A 32 -6.37 -11.20 -26.43
CA GLU A 32 -5.99 -11.44 -25.04
C GLU A 32 -4.68 -10.71 -24.73
N MET A 33 -4.50 -10.29 -23.47
CA MET A 33 -3.26 -9.66 -23.02
C MET A 33 -2.36 -10.71 -22.37
N ALA A 34 -1.17 -10.91 -22.93
CA ALA A 34 -0.11 -11.72 -22.35
C ALA A 34 0.85 -10.83 -21.55
N ILE A 35 0.83 -10.95 -20.23
CA ILE A 35 1.62 -10.14 -19.29
C ILE A 35 2.90 -10.90 -18.94
N ASN A 36 4.05 -10.21 -18.98
CA ASN A 36 5.34 -10.75 -18.57
C ASN A 36 5.54 -10.53 -17.05
N PRO A 37 5.51 -11.58 -16.21
CA PRO A 37 5.76 -11.46 -14.78
C PRO A 37 7.27 -11.37 -14.42
N GLY A 38 8.15 -11.27 -15.42
CA GLY A 38 9.62 -11.17 -15.26
C GLY A 38 10.39 -12.45 -15.62
N GLN A 39 9.72 -13.59 -15.78
CA GLN A 39 10.35 -14.89 -16.08
C GLN A 39 9.69 -15.56 -17.29
N VAL A 40 9.92 -15.03 -18.49
CA VAL A 40 9.40 -15.58 -19.75
C VAL A 40 10.52 -16.16 -20.63
N TYR A 41 10.18 -17.18 -21.43
CA TYR A 41 11.15 -17.97 -22.23
C TYR A 41 11.05 -17.72 -23.75
N GLY A 42 10.76 -16.49 -24.15
CA GLY A 42 10.65 -16.08 -25.55
C GLY A 42 9.78 -14.84 -25.70
N SER A 43 9.69 -14.31 -26.92
CA SER A 43 8.74 -13.24 -27.25
C SER A 43 7.54 -13.77 -28.02
N LEU A 44 6.42 -13.07 -27.91
CA LEU A 44 5.20 -13.35 -28.66
C LEU A 44 5.04 -12.33 -29.78
N GLU A 45 4.53 -12.76 -30.92
CA GLU A 45 4.05 -11.84 -31.95
C GLU A 45 2.70 -11.26 -31.53
N GLY A 46 2.61 -9.94 -31.43
CA GLY A 46 1.40 -9.20 -31.15
C GLY A 46 1.65 -7.70 -31.09
N THR A 47 0.71 -6.96 -30.51
CA THR A 47 0.87 -5.51 -30.28
C THR A 47 1.45 -5.30 -28.88
N GLU A 48 2.69 -4.81 -28.81
CA GLU A 48 3.34 -4.48 -27.53
C GLU A 48 2.58 -3.37 -26.80
N THR A 49 2.48 -3.51 -25.47
CA THR A 49 1.77 -2.59 -24.59
C THR A 49 2.29 -2.73 -23.15
N THR A 50 1.61 -2.10 -22.21
CA THR A 50 1.88 -2.20 -20.79
C THR A 50 0.58 -2.52 -20.05
N ASP A 51 0.64 -3.45 -19.11
CA ASP A 51 -0.49 -3.72 -18.22
C ASP A 51 -0.84 -2.45 -17.42
N PRO A 52 -2.09 -1.96 -17.51
CA PRO A 52 -2.47 -0.70 -16.88
C PRO A 52 -2.56 -0.77 -15.35
N ALA A 53 -2.63 -1.97 -14.74
CA ALA A 53 -2.73 -2.11 -13.30
C ALA A 53 -1.36 -2.01 -12.61
N PHE A 54 -0.36 -2.71 -13.12
CA PHE A 54 0.95 -2.87 -12.48
C PHE A 54 2.11 -2.27 -13.27
N GLY A 55 1.87 -1.81 -14.50
CA GLY A 55 2.92 -1.23 -15.34
C GLY A 55 3.87 -2.28 -15.93
N LEU A 56 3.45 -3.55 -15.99
CA LEU A 56 4.28 -4.65 -16.49
C LEU A 56 4.27 -4.70 -18.03
N GLU A 57 5.36 -5.14 -18.63
CA GLU A 57 5.43 -5.37 -20.07
C GLU A 57 4.37 -6.41 -20.49
N ALA A 58 3.61 -6.09 -21.53
CA ALA A 58 2.54 -6.95 -22.01
C ALA A 58 2.40 -6.91 -23.53
N ILE A 59 1.73 -7.91 -24.10
CA ILE A 59 1.52 -8.03 -25.55
C ILE A 59 0.07 -8.46 -25.79
N TRP A 60 -0.64 -7.75 -26.67
CA TRP A 60 -1.95 -8.17 -27.16
C TRP A 60 -1.81 -9.23 -28.25
N ILE A 61 -2.25 -10.45 -27.94
CA ILE A 61 -2.14 -11.64 -28.80
C ILE A 61 -3.51 -12.08 -29.31
N GLU A 62 -3.51 -12.84 -30.40
CA GLU A 62 -4.71 -13.55 -30.83
C GLU A 62 -5.06 -14.67 -29.82
N PRO A 63 -6.35 -14.98 -29.58
CA PRO A 63 -6.74 -16.07 -28.68
C PRO A 63 -6.16 -17.44 -29.07
N SER A 64 -5.85 -17.63 -30.35
CA SER A 64 -5.17 -18.84 -30.87
C SER A 64 -3.77 -19.05 -30.30
N LYS A 65 -3.11 -18.00 -29.81
CA LYS A 65 -1.76 -18.01 -29.23
C LYS A 65 -1.76 -18.21 -27.71
N HIS A 66 -2.92 -18.36 -27.07
CA HIS A 66 -3.07 -18.51 -25.62
C HIS A 66 -2.18 -19.60 -25.03
N GLU A 67 -2.31 -20.85 -25.50
CA GLU A 67 -1.55 -22.00 -24.98
C GLU A 67 -0.04 -21.81 -25.17
N SER A 68 0.36 -21.22 -26.31
CA SER A 68 1.76 -20.92 -26.60
C SER A 68 2.31 -19.87 -25.61
N ALA A 69 1.58 -18.79 -25.37
CA ALA A 69 1.96 -17.75 -24.42
C ALA A 69 2.13 -18.28 -23.00
N GLN A 70 1.18 -19.09 -22.51
CA GLN A 70 1.30 -19.75 -21.21
C GLN A 70 2.51 -20.68 -21.14
N SER A 71 2.79 -21.44 -22.20
CA SER A 71 3.97 -22.33 -22.25
C SER A 71 5.30 -21.58 -22.16
N LEU A 72 5.31 -20.30 -22.57
CA LEU A 72 6.46 -19.41 -22.46
C LEU A 72 6.53 -18.67 -21.11
N GLY A 73 5.57 -18.88 -20.20
CA GLY A 73 5.55 -18.28 -18.86
C GLY A 73 4.79 -16.96 -18.75
N TYR A 74 4.05 -16.56 -19.78
CA TYR A 74 3.19 -15.36 -19.71
C TYR A 74 1.90 -15.65 -18.94
N THR A 75 1.43 -14.64 -18.20
CA THR A 75 0.08 -14.64 -17.63
C THR A 75 -0.87 -14.07 -18.67
N VAL A 76 -1.77 -14.90 -19.20
CA VAL A 76 -2.73 -14.49 -20.23
C VAL A 76 -4.07 -14.14 -19.59
N VAL A 77 -4.62 -12.98 -19.90
CA VAL A 77 -5.90 -12.47 -19.38
C VAL A 77 -6.76 -11.87 -20.49
N ASP A 78 -8.08 -11.97 -20.33
CA ASP A 78 -9.04 -11.36 -21.25
C ASP A 78 -9.18 -9.84 -21.02
N PRO A 79 -9.72 -9.08 -22.00
CA PRO A 79 -9.86 -7.63 -21.87
C PRO A 79 -10.73 -7.21 -20.68
N GLU A 80 -11.76 -7.99 -20.34
CA GLU A 80 -12.65 -7.71 -19.20
C GLU A 80 -11.88 -7.77 -17.88
N THR A 81 -11.02 -8.77 -17.71
CA THR A 81 -10.13 -8.92 -16.55
C THR A 81 -9.10 -7.80 -16.48
N VAL A 82 -8.56 -7.33 -17.62
CA VAL A 82 -7.66 -6.17 -17.65
C VAL A 82 -8.35 -4.92 -17.08
N ILE A 83 -9.57 -4.61 -17.55
CA ILE A 83 -10.33 -3.46 -17.06
C ILE A 83 -10.67 -3.62 -15.57
N ALA A 84 -11.14 -4.80 -15.16
CA ALA A 84 -11.51 -5.07 -13.78
C ALA A 84 -10.31 -4.97 -12.83
N THR A 85 -9.15 -5.48 -13.23
CA THR A 85 -7.90 -5.42 -12.45
C THR A 85 -7.42 -3.99 -12.33
N HIS A 86 -7.40 -3.22 -13.42
CA HIS A 86 -7.05 -1.80 -13.39
C HIS A 86 -7.99 -0.99 -12.50
N LEU A 87 -9.30 -1.20 -12.61
CA LEU A 87 -10.28 -0.54 -11.74
C LEU A 87 -10.05 -0.89 -10.27
N SER A 88 -9.86 -2.17 -9.95
CA SER A 88 -9.60 -2.62 -8.59
C SER A 88 -8.34 -1.98 -8.00
N GLN A 89 -7.28 -1.90 -8.81
CA GLN A 89 -6.03 -1.27 -8.39
C GLN A 89 -6.19 0.22 -8.12
N LEU A 90 -6.89 0.94 -9.00
CA LEU A 90 -7.19 2.37 -8.80
C LEU A 90 -8.07 2.61 -7.57
N LEU A 91 -9.06 1.75 -7.33
CA LEU A 91 -9.88 1.84 -6.12
C LEU A 91 -9.05 1.62 -4.86
N GLN A 92 -8.07 0.71 -4.89
CA GLN A 92 -7.19 0.46 -3.75
C GLN A 92 -6.21 1.61 -3.52
N SER A 93 -5.58 2.15 -4.57
CA SER A 93 -4.63 3.27 -4.45
C SER A 93 -5.30 4.55 -3.95
N HIS A 94 -6.55 4.78 -4.36
CA HIS A 94 -7.35 5.95 -3.97
C HIS A 94 -8.35 5.66 -2.84
N ALA A 95 -8.29 4.50 -2.17
CA ALA A 95 -9.27 4.12 -1.14
C ALA A 95 -9.40 5.16 -0.02
N HIS A 96 -8.28 5.78 0.35
CA HIS A 96 -8.22 6.83 1.37
C HIS A 96 -8.94 8.14 0.97
N GLU A 97 -9.11 8.40 -0.33
CA GLU A 97 -9.86 9.55 -0.85
C GLU A 97 -11.35 9.24 -0.97
N LEU A 98 -11.69 7.97 -1.21
CA LEU A 98 -13.07 7.50 -1.37
C LEU A 98 -13.81 7.33 -0.04
N VAL A 99 -13.08 7.18 1.07
CA VAL A 99 -13.65 6.98 2.40
C VAL A 99 -13.76 8.33 3.13
N GLY A 100 -14.99 8.77 3.32
CA GLY A 100 -15.33 9.99 4.04
C GLY A 100 -16.12 9.73 5.32
N HIS A 101 -16.85 10.76 5.75
CA HIS A 101 -17.62 10.73 7.00
C HIS A 101 -18.79 9.75 6.94
N GLU A 102 -19.47 9.65 5.80
CA GLU A 102 -20.62 8.75 5.61
C GLU A 102 -20.21 7.28 5.60
N GLU A 103 -19.13 6.93 4.90
CA GLU A 103 -18.63 5.56 4.83
C GLU A 103 -18.21 5.06 6.23
N ILE A 104 -17.50 5.89 6.99
CA ILE A 104 -17.07 5.52 8.35
C ILE A 104 -18.26 5.48 9.30
N GLN A 105 -19.24 6.38 9.18
CA GLN A 105 -20.49 6.27 9.96
C GLN A 105 -21.19 4.94 9.69
N ASN A 106 -21.33 4.54 8.42
CA ASN A 106 -21.93 3.26 8.05
C ASN A 106 -21.18 2.06 8.65
N LEU A 107 -19.85 2.10 8.66
CA LEU A 107 -19.04 1.07 9.31
C LEU A 107 -19.24 1.03 10.84
N MET A 108 -19.33 2.20 11.49
CA MET A 108 -19.62 2.30 12.92
C MET A 108 -21.03 1.82 13.26
N ASP A 109 -22.01 2.09 12.41
CA ASP A 109 -23.40 1.61 12.56
C ASP A 109 -23.48 0.09 12.42
N GLN A 110 -22.70 -0.49 11.50
CA GLN A 110 -22.56 -1.94 11.40
C GLN A 110 -21.92 -2.54 12.66
N LEU A 111 -20.84 -1.92 13.17
CA LEU A 111 -20.18 -2.35 14.40
C LEU A 111 -21.10 -2.25 15.62
N THR A 112 -21.97 -1.24 15.68
CA THR A 112 -22.95 -1.03 16.76
C THR A 112 -23.88 -2.23 16.92
N LYS A 113 -24.20 -2.94 15.83
CA LYS A 113 -25.04 -4.16 15.88
C LYS A 113 -24.36 -5.30 16.63
N MET A 114 -23.03 -5.31 16.71
CA MET A 114 -22.23 -6.36 17.36
C MET A 114 -21.72 -5.94 18.74
N THR A 115 -21.23 -4.71 18.86
CA THR A 115 -20.59 -4.17 20.07
C THR A 115 -21.08 -2.74 20.36
N PRO A 116 -22.37 -2.56 20.71
CA PRO A 116 -22.99 -1.23 20.83
C PRO A 116 -22.31 -0.36 21.89
N LYS A 117 -21.94 -0.96 23.03
CA LYS A 117 -21.31 -0.25 24.14
C LYS A 117 -19.95 0.36 23.77
N LEU A 118 -19.14 -0.37 22.98
CA LEU A 118 -17.86 0.12 22.48
C LEU A 118 -18.04 1.36 21.60
N VAL A 119 -19.02 1.32 20.67
CA VAL A 119 -19.28 2.44 19.76
C VAL A 119 -19.80 3.66 20.52
N GLU A 120 -20.75 3.45 21.43
CA GLU A 120 -21.34 4.52 22.25
C GLU A 120 -20.31 5.20 23.16
N ASP A 121 -19.36 4.43 23.70
CA ASP A 121 -18.28 4.96 24.56
C ASP A 121 -17.16 5.62 23.74
N LEU A 122 -16.96 5.22 22.49
CA LEU A 122 -15.95 5.81 21.60
C LEU A 122 -16.42 7.12 20.94
N VAL A 123 -17.53 7.08 20.19
CA VAL A 123 -18.04 8.22 19.43
C VAL A 123 -19.48 8.54 19.84
N PRO A 124 -19.82 9.80 20.18
CA PRO A 124 -18.94 10.97 20.26
C PRO A 124 -18.30 11.16 21.66
N LYS A 125 -18.53 10.25 22.61
CA LYS A 125 -18.18 10.47 24.03
C LYS A 125 -16.69 10.65 24.27
N LEU A 126 -15.84 9.82 23.67
CA LEU A 126 -14.39 9.88 23.83
C LEU A 126 -13.72 10.73 22.74
N MET A 127 -14.18 10.61 21.49
CA MET A 127 -13.62 11.36 20.37
C MET A 127 -14.65 11.68 19.27
N PRO A 128 -14.41 12.75 18.49
CA PRO A 128 -15.22 13.04 17.31
C PRO A 128 -15.07 11.96 16.23
N LEU A 129 -16.13 11.73 15.43
CA LEU A 129 -16.06 10.81 14.29
C LEU A 129 -14.98 11.21 13.27
N GLY A 130 -14.73 12.51 13.11
CA GLY A 130 -13.68 13.02 12.23
C GLY A 130 -12.28 12.50 12.56
N THR A 131 -11.98 12.23 13.83
CA THR A 131 -10.70 11.61 14.24
C THR A 131 -10.63 10.16 13.76
N VAL A 132 -11.73 9.40 13.92
CA VAL A 132 -11.85 8.01 13.43
C VAL A 132 -11.72 7.96 11.91
N VAL A 133 -12.37 8.89 11.19
CA VAL A 133 -12.25 9.04 9.74
C VAL A 133 -10.80 9.24 9.35
N LYS A 134 -10.10 10.17 10.01
CA LYS A 134 -8.71 10.46 9.67
C LYS A 134 -7.78 9.27 9.92
N VAL A 135 -7.98 8.53 11.02
CA VAL A 135 -7.22 7.30 11.30
C VAL A 135 -7.46 6.25 10.21
N CYS A 136 -8.72 6.01 9.83
CA CYS A 136 -9.05 5.04 8.78
C CYS A 136 -8.47 5.45 7.42
N GLN A 137 -8.54 6.73 7.06
CA GLN A 137 -7.91 7.27 5.86
C GLN A 137 -6.39 7.06 5.87
N ASN A 138 -5.72 7.31 7.00
CA ASN A 138 -4.29 7.09 7.13
C ASN A 138 -3.92 5.61 6.91
N LEU A 139 -4.66 4.68 7.53
CA LEU A 139 -4.49 3.24 7.32
C LEU A 139 -4.64 2.85 5.83
N LEU A 140 -5.72 3.30 5.20
CA LEU A 140 -5.99 3.03 3.78
C LEU A 140 -4.92 3.66 2.86
N SER A 141 -4.39 4.82 3.24
CA SER A 141 -3.33 5.49 2.46
C SER A 141 -2.01 4.74 2.46
N GLU A 142 -1.82 3.83 3.42
CA GLU A 142 -0.71 2.87 3.51
C GLU A 142 -1.13 1.46 3.04
N GLY A 143 -2.31 1.34 2.40
CA GLY A 143 -2.85 0.08 1.92
C GLY A 143 -3.31 -0.88 3.01
N ILE A 144 -3.48 -0.44 4.27
CA ILE A 144 -3.94 -1.30 5.36
C ILE A 144 -5.47 -1.43 5.30
N PRO A 145 -6.02 -2.65 5.18
CA PRO A 145 -7.47 -2.86 5.18
C PRO A 145 -8.11 -2.45 6.51
N ILE A 146 -9.24 -1.76 6.46
CA ILE A 146 -10.03 -1.36 7.66
C ILE A 146 -11.18 -2.32 7.96
N LYS A 147 -11.08 -3.58 7.51
CA LYS A 147 -12.14 -4.59 7.70
C LYS A 147 -12.35 -5.00 9.16
N ASP A 148 -11.30 -4.91 9.98
CA ASP A 148 -11.36 -5.21 11.42
C ASP A 148 -11.67 -3.94 12.22
N MET A 149 -12.87 -3.40 12.01
CA MET A 149 -13.33 -2.20 12.71
C MET A 149 -13.43 -2.38 14.22
N ARG A 150 -13.56 -3.63 14.71
CA ARG A 150 -13.56 -3.92 16.14
C ARG A 150 -12.20 -3.60 16.74
N SER A 151 -11.12 -4.21 16.23
CA SER A 151 -9.78 -3.95 16.77
C SER A 151 -9.35 -2.50 16.59
N ILE A 152 -9.78 -1.85 15.49
CA ILE A 152 -9.58 -0.40 15.31
C ILE A 152 -10.27 0.38 16.43
N ALA A 153 -11.56 0.15 16.66
CA ALA A 153 -12.33 0.87 17.68
C ALA A 153 -11.84 0.59 19.11
N GLU A 154 -11.45 -0.65 19.43
CA GLU A 154 -10.87 -1.01 20.73
C GLU A 154 -9.55 -0.27 20.97
N SER A 155 -8.63 -0.29 20.01
CA SER A 155 -7.35 0.42 20.12
C SER A 155 -7.53 1.94 20.25
N LEU A 156 -8.51 2.51 19.54
CA LEU A 156 -8.88 3.92 19.69
C LEU A 156 -9.48 4.22 21.07
N ALA A 157 -10.31 3.34 21.63
CA ALA A 157 -10.87 3.52 22.97
C ALA A 157 -9.80 3.48 24.06
N GLU A 158 -8.82 2.57 23.95
CA GLU A 158 -7.71 2.44 24.90
C GLU A 158 -6.77 3.66 24.91
N ASN A 159 -6.58 4.29 23.74
CA ASN A 159 -5.58 5.36 23.57
C ASN A 159 -6.19 6.76 23.47
N GLY A 160 -7.49 6.87 23.19
CA GLY A 160 -8.19 8.14 22.99
C GLY A 160 -8.19 9.05 24.22
N HIS A 161 -8.10 8.49 25.43
CA HIS A 161 -7.96 9.27 26.66
C HIS A 161 -6.58 9.96 26.78
N LYS A 162 -5.55 9.40 26.15
CA LYS A 162 -4.17 9.91 26.21
C LYS A 162 -3.91 10.97 25.15
N THR A 163 -4.49 10.80 23.96
CA THR A 163 -4.31 11.70 22.83
C THR A 163 -5.48 11.63 21.87
N GLN A 164 -5.73 12.74 21.19
CA GLN A 164 -6.69 12.87 20.09
C GLN A 164 -5.99 13.10 18.75
N ASP A 165 -4.65 13.05 18.72
CA ASP A 165 -3.86 13.17 17.50
C ASP A 165 -4.04 11.91 16.64
N ALA A 166 -4.69 12.07 15.48
CA ALA A 166 -4.95 10.99 14.55
C ALA A 166 -3.67 10.28 14.09
N THR A 167 -2.54 10.97 14.04
CA THR A 167 -1.25 10.42 13.65
C THR A 167 -0.76 9.40 14.68
N ILE A 168 -0.78 9.79 15.96
CA ILE A 168 -0.37 8.92 17.07
C ILE A 168 -1.35 7.75 17.21
N LEU A 169 -2.66 8.03 17.10
CA LEU A 169 -3.69 7.00 17.13
C LEU A 169 -3.53 6.00 15.99
N THR A 170 -3.18 6.45 14.78
CA THR A 170 -2.89 5.56 13.65
C THR A 170 -1.76 4.60 13.98
N ALA A 171 -0.68 5.08 14.60
CA ALA A 171 0.43 4.21 15.01
C ALA A 171 -0.01 3.15 16.04
N GLN A 172 -0.86 3.51 17.01
CA GLN A 172 -1.40 2.54 17.99
C GLN A 172 -2.32 1.51 17.34
N VAL A 173 -3.19 1.95 16.44
CA VAL A 173 -4.09 1.05 15.70
C VAL A 173 -3.30 0.09 14.81
N ARG A 174 -2.21 0.55 14.19
CA ARG A 174 -1.32 -0.32 13.41
C ARG A 174 -0.68 -1.42 14.26
N VAL A 175 -0.27 -1.12 15.49
CA VAL A 175 0.23 -2.14 16.43
C VAL A 175 -0.85 -3.19 16.71
N ALA A 176 -2.08 -2.76 16.99
CA ALA A 176 -3.20 -3.68 17.19
C ALA A 176 -3.49 -4.56 15.95
N LEU A 177 -3.31 -3.98 14.75
CA LEU A 177 -3.46 -4.67 13.47
C LEU A 177 -2.19 -5.40 12.99
N GLY A 178 -1.13 -5.45 13.80
CA GLY A 178 0.20 -5.93 13.38
C GLY A 178 0.20 -7.33 12.75
N ARG A 179 -0.58 -8.26 13.31
CA ARG A 179 -0.76 -9.61 12.73
C ARG A 179 -1.30 -9.56 11.30
N MET A 180 -2.32 -8.73 11.04
CA MET A 180 -2.91 -8.59 9.71
C MET A 180 -1.95 -7.91 8.74
N ILE A 181 -1.23 -6.87 9.19
CA ILE A 181 -0.27 -6.14 8.38
C ILE A 181 0.87 -7.08 7.95
N VAL A 182 1.48 -7.78 8.90
CA VAL A 182 2.58 -8.71 8.62
C VAL A 182 2.12 -9.89 7.76
N GLN A 183 0.92 -10.43 7.99
CA GLN A 183 0.37 -11.50 7.15
C GLN A 183 0.10 -11.03 5.72
N LYS A 184 -0.36 -9.78 5.52
CA LYS A 184 -0.56 -9.23 4.17
C LYS A 184 0.75 -9.15 3.39
N ILE A 185 1.85 -8.81 4.07
CA ILE A 185 3.16 -8.61 3.44
C ILE A 185 3.89 -9.95 3.22
N ASN A 186 3.96 -10.78 4.26
CA ASN A 186 4.81 -11.97 4.30
C ASN A 186 4.04 -13.28 4.11
N GLY A 187 2.74 -13.21 3.85
CA GLY A 187 1.87 -14.38 3.78
C GLY A 187 1.94 -15.25 5.05
N LEU A 188 2.11 -16.55 4.85
CA LEU A 188 2.18 -17.55 5.91
C LEU A 188 3.61 -17.90 6.33
N ASP A 189 4.63 -17.26 5.75
CA ASP A 189 6.02 -17.56 6.06
C ASP A 189 6.36 -17.20 7.51
N LYS A 190 7.10 -18.10 8.17
CA LYS A 190 7.48 -17.94 9.59
C LYS A 190 8.57 -16.89 9.80
N GLU A 191 9.42 -16.74 8.79
CA GLU A 191 10.54 -15.80 8.78
C GLU A 191 10.16 -14.57 7.96
N LEU A 192 10.37 -13.38 8.52
CA LEU A 192 10.20 -12.10 7.87
C LEU A 192 11.59 -11.53 7.56
N GLU A 193 11.90 -11.39 6.27
CA GLU A 193 13.12 -10.75 5.82
C GLU A 193 12.97 -9.23 5.90
N ILE A 194 13.93 -8.56 6.52
CA ILE A 194 13.87 -7.13 6.82
C ILE A 194 15.15 -6.40 6.40
N ILE A 195 14.95 -5.18 5.95
CA ILE A 195 15.97 -4.16 5.74
C ILE A 195 15.96 -3.28 7.00
N THR A 196 17.13 -3.01 7.57
CA THR A 196 17.26 -2.12 8.74
C THR A 196 18.08 -0.88 8.39
N LEU A 197 18.04 0.13 9.25
CA LEU A 197 18.93 1.29 9.18
C LEU A 197 20.14 1.05 10.09
N SER A 198 21.31 1.53 9.70
CA SER A 198 22.48 1.55 10.58
C SER A 198 22.20 2.44 11.81
N PRO A 199 22.68 2.10 13.02
CA PRO A 199 22.43 2.88 14.24
C PRO A 199 22.78 4.37 14.12
N GLU A 200 23.87 4.70 13.42
CA GLU A 200 24.33 6.07 13.20
C GLU A 200 23.32 6.86 12.36
N LEU A 201 22.81 6.25 11.29
CA LEU A 201 21.77 6.82 10.44
C LEU A 201 20.45 6.99 11.21
N GLU A 202 20.04 5.98 11.99
CA GLU A 202 18.83 6.06 12.82
C GLU A 202 18.92 7.24 13.81
N GLN A 203 20.07 7.41 14.46
CA GLN A 203 20.30 8.52 15.39
C GLN A 203 20.24 9.89 14.70
N LEU A 204 20.83 10.02 13.51
CA LEU A 204 20.76 11.26 12.73
C LEU A 204 19.33 11.58 12.31
N LEU A 205 18.57 10.59 11.83
CA LEU A 205 17.16 10.76 11.46
C LEU A 205 16.31 11.17 12.68
N HIS A 206 16.59 10.61 13.85
CA HIS A 206 15.95 11.02 15.09
C HIS A 206 16.23 12.48 15.46
N GLN A 207 17.46 12.96 15.26
CA GLN A 207 17.81 14.37 15.49
C GLN A 207 17.09 15.30 14.51
N SER A 208 16.98 14.90 13.24
CA SER A 208 16.20 15.61 12.22
C SER A 208 14.72 15.74 12.60
N LEU A 209 14.11 14.68 13.15
CA LEU A 209 12.73 14.74 13.64
C LEU A 209 12.52 15.70 14.82
N GLN A 210 13.52 15.83 15.69
CA GLN A 210 13.45 16.61 16.94
C GLN A 210 13.91 18.07 16.79
N GLY A 211 13.97 18.60 15.55
CA GLY A 211 14.56 19.90 15.23
C GLY A 211 14.37 20.99 16.29
N VAL A 212 15.45 21.74 16.53
CA VAL A 212 15.74 22.52 17.75
C VAL A 212 14.68 23.57 18.13
N ASP A 213 13.75 23.95 17.25
CA ASP A 213 12.71 24.97 17.52
C ASP A 213 11.33 24.63 16.92
N GLY A 214 11.00 23.35 16.78
CA GLY A 214 9.69 22.92 16.22
C GLY A 214 9.58 23.05 14.70
N SER A 215 10.65 23.44 14.01
CA SER A 215 10.85 23.13 12.60
C SER A 215 11.46 21.73 12.51
N ALA A 216 10.77 20.80 11.85
CA ALA A 216 11.37 19.52 11.51
C ALA A 216 12.68 19.79 10.75
N GLY A 217 13.80 19.29 11.28
CA GLY A 217 15.10 19.40 10.64
C GLY A 217 15.07 18.63 9.33
N ALA A 218 15.18 19.34 8.21
CA ALA A 218 15.25 18.68 6.92
C ALA A 218 16.51 17.82 6.85
N LEU A 219 16.38 16.61 6.31
CA LEU A 219 17.55 15.78 6.00
C LEU A 219 18.43 16.50 4.98
N GLU A 220 19.74 16.47 5.17
CA GLU A 220 20.67 17.00 4.17
C GLU A 220 20.44 16.29 2.83
N PRO A 221 20.33 17.02 1.70
CA PRO A 221 19.96 16.44 0.41
C PRO A 221 20.83 15.24 -0.01
N MET A 222 22.15 15.34 0.20
CA MET A 222 23.09 14.25 -0.10
C MET A 222 22.83 12.99 0.73
N MET A 223 22.44 13.16 1.99
CA MET A 223 22.14 12.06 2.88
C MET A 223 20.80 11.40 2.52
N ALA A 224 19.80 12.21 2.17
CA ALA A 224 18.52 11.72 1.65
C ALA A 224 18.70 10.92 0.36
N GLU A 225 19.54 11.40 -0.57
CA GLU A 225 19.84 10.69 -1.82
C GLU A 225 20.54 9.34 -1.58
N LYS A 226 21.54 9.30 -0.68
CA LYS A 226 22.21 8.05 -0.29
C LYS A 226 21.26 7.06 0.37
N LEU A 227 20.42 7.55 1.29
CA LEU A 227 19.41 6.74 1.97
C LEU A 227 18.42 6.14 0.97
N HIS A 228 17.90 6.98 0.07
CA HIS A 228 16.99 6.56 -0.98
C HIS A 228 17.63 5.48 -1.85
N LYS A 229 18.84 5.71 -2.34
CA LYS A 229 19.55 4.74 -3.17
C LYS A 229 19.77 3.40 -2.46
N GLY A 230 20.24 3.41 -1.22
CA GLY A 230 20.46 2.18 -0.47
C GLY A 230 19.18 1.39 -0.20
N LEU A 231 18.06 2.08 0.06
CA LEU A 231 16.75 1.45 0.20
C LEU A 231 16.24 0.89 -1.13
N ALA A 232 16.41 1.63 -2.23
CA ALA A 232 15.97 1.19 -3.56
C ALA A 232 16.75 -0.04 -4.03
N ASP A 233 18.08 -0.03 -3.90
CA ASP A 233 18.94 -1.16 -4.25
C ASP A 233 18.57 -2.41 -3.42
N SER A 234 18.29 -2.23 -2.12
CA SER A 234 17.89 -3.33 -1.22
C SER A 234 16.50 -3.87 -1.55
N ALA A 235 15.55 -2.98 -1.88
CA ALA A 235 14.19 -3.37 -2.28
C ALA A 235 14.19 -4.13 -3.61
N GLN A 236 14.95 -3.65 -4.60
CA GLN A 236 15.13 -4.33 -5.89
C GLN A 236 15.77 -5.71 -5.70
N GLY A 237 16.74 -5.84 -4.78
CA GLY A 237 17.34 -7.14 -4.45
C GLY A 237 16.32 -8.16 -3.93
N GLN A 238 15.35 -7.73 -3.11
CA GLN A 238 14.26 -8.57 -2.61
C GLN A 238 13.25 -8.95 -3.71
N GLU A 239 12.92 -7.98 -4.58
CA GLU A 239 12.03 -8.20 -5.72
C GLU A 239 12.58 -9.26 -6.68
N ILE A 240 13.89 -9.23 -6.98
CA ILE A 240 14.55 -10.22 -7.85
C ILE A 240 14.41 -11.66 -7.32
N VAL A 241 14.43 -11.85 -5.99
CA VAL A 241 14.26 -13.16 -5.36
C VAL A 241 12.80 -13.49 -5.05
N GLY A 242 11.86 -12.66 -5.51
CA GLY A 242 10.42 -12.86 -5.32
C GLY A 242 9.96 -12.71 -3.87
N LYS A 243 10.70 -11.95 -3.05
CA LYS A 243 10.37 -11.72 -1.64
C LYS A 243 9.91 -10.27 -1.39
N PRO A 244 9.06 -10.05 -0.38
CA PRO A 244 8.60 -8.70 -0.07
C PRO A 244 9.73 -7.86 0.52
N ALA A 245 9.85 -6.62 0.06
CA ALA A 245 10.78 -5.65 0.64
C ALA A 245 10.15 -4.97 1.87
N VAL A 246 10.78 -5.12 3.04
CA VAL A 246 10.29 -4.56 4.30
C VAL A 246 11.37 -3.79 5.02
N LEU A 247 11.21 -2.47 5.17
CA LEU A 247 12.02 -1.64 6.04
C LEU A 247 11.48 -1.71 7.47
N LEU A 248 12.30 -2.16 8.42
CA LEU A 248 12.00 -2.14 9.84
C LEU A 248 12.73 -0.98 10.52
N THR A 249 12.00 -0.17 11.27
CA THR A 249 12.51 1.06 11.91
C THR A 249 11.83 1.33 13.26
N SER A 250 12.35 2.30 14.01
CA SER A 250 11.73 2.74 15.27
C SER A 250 10.32 3.32 15.08
N PRO A 251 9.42 3.21 16.08
CA PRO A 251 8.05 3.74 16.01
C PRO A 251 7.99 5.23 15.64
N GLN A 252 8.97 6.03 16.10
CA GLN A 252 9.02 7.47 15.86
C GLN A 252 9.42 7.80 14.41
N LEU A 253 10.22 6.95 13.77
CA LEU A 253 10.70 7.15 12.40
C LEU A 253 9.78 6.56 11.34
N ARG A 254 8.99 5.54 11.69
CA ARG A 254 8.17 4.75 10.77
C ARG A 254 7.34 5.61 9.82
N GLU A 255 6.62 6.61 10.32
CA GLU A 255 5.76 7.42 9.46
C GLU A 255 6.55 8.31 8.50
N MET A 256 7.61 8.96 9.00
CA MET A 256 8.49 9.77 8.16
C MET A 256 9.09 8.91 7.04
N MET A 257 9.59 7.72 7.39
CA MET A 257 10.14 6.79 6.41
C MET A 257 9.09 6.28 5.43
N ALA A 258 7.88 5.95 5.89
CA ALA A 258 6.78 5.54 5.02
C ALA A 258 6.44 6.64 3.99
N ARG A 259 6.34 7.90 4.43
CA ARG A 259 6.11 9.04 3.51
C ARG A 259 7.27 9.28 2.56
N PHE A 260 8.51 9.10 3.05
CA PHE A 260 9.73 9.28 2.25
C PHE A 260 9.83 8.28 1.09
N VAL A 261 9.43 7.02 1.32
CA VAL A 261 9.54 5.95 0.31
C VAL A 261 8.29 5.75 -0.54
N LYS A 262 7.11 6.23 -0.09
CA LYS A 262 5.80 5.92 -0.69
C LYS A 262 5.73 6.07 -2.22
N HIS A 263 6.30 7.14 -2.77
CA HIS A 263 6.26 7.44 -4.21
C HIS A 263 7.55 7.08 -4.94
N SER A 264 8.63 6.86 -4.18
CA SER A 264 9.98 6.79 -4.72
C SER A 264 10.49 5.35 -4.83
N ILE A 265 9.98 4.45 -3.98
CA ILE A 265 10.31 3.01 -4.00
C ILE A 265 9.01 2.21 -3.90
N PRO A 266 8.33 1.95 -5.04
CA PRO A 266 7.13 1.11 -5.08
C PRO A 266 7.40 -0.27 -4.47
N GLY A 267 6.42 -0.82 -3.75
CA GLY A 267 6.51 -2.16 -3.15
C GLY A 267 7.29 -2.24 -1.82
N LEU A 268 8.06 -1.23 -1.43
CA LEU A 268 8.73 -1.19 -0.13
C LEU A 268 7.73 -0.88 0.99
N SER A 269 7.51 -1.86 1.87
CA SER A 269 6.68 -1.69 3.07
C SER A 269 7.52 -1.18 4.25
N VAL A 270 7.00 -0.23 5.03
CA VAL A 270 7.68 0.28 6.24
C VAL A 270 6.92 -0.14 7.49
N LEU A 271 7.58 -0.88 8.36
CA LEU A 271 7.05 -1.38 9.62
C LEU A 271 7.82 -0.84 10.82
N SER A 272 7.11 -0.71 11.93
CA SER A 272 7.72 -0.44 13.24
C SER A 272 8.05 -1.76 13.96
N TYR A 273 9.10 -1.77 14.78
CA TYR A 273 9.38 -2.91 15.68
C TYR A 273 8.14 -3.32 16.51
N SER A 274 7.32 -2.35 16.92
CA SER A 274 6.11 -2.61 17.71
C SER A 274 4.96 -3.25 16.93
N GLU A 275 5.02 -3.27 15.59
CA GLU A 275 3.98 -3.85 14.73
C GLU A 275 4.24 -5.35 14.46
N ILE A 276 5.43 -5.85 14.78
CA ILE A 276 5.82 -7.23 14.52
C ILE A 276 5.28 -8.13 15.64
N PRO A 277 4.47 -9.16 15.32
CA PRO A 277 4.05 -10.14 16.30
C PRO A 277 5.23 -10.91 16.91
N ASP A 278 5.15 -11.22 18.21
CA ASP A 278 6.21 -11.91 18.96
C ASP A 278 6.55 -13.32 18.42
N ASP A 279 5.65 -13.93 17.65
CA ASP A 279 5.81 -15.27 17.06
C ASP A 279 6.55 -15.26 15.70
N LYS A 280 6.92 -14.08 15.17
CA LYS A 280 7.63 -13.95 13.90
C LYS A 280 9.14 -13.92 14.09
N GLN A 281 9.85 -14.71 13.30
CA GLN A 281 11.30 -14.71 13.26
C GLN A 281 11.80 -13.63 12.29
N LEU A 282 12.69 -12.76 12.75
CA LEU A 282 13.25 -11.69 11.92
C LEU A 282 14.59 -12.11 11.35
N LYS A 283 14.80 -11.88 10.05
CA LYS A 283 16.07 -12.09 9.36
C LYS A 283 16.49 -10.82 8.65
N ILE A 284 17.63 -10.26 9.08
CA ILE A 284 18.18 -9.07 8.46
C ILE A 284 18.86 -9.46 7.15
N VAL A 285 18.38 -8.90 6.04
CA VAL A 285 18.95 -9.14 4.71
C VAL A 285 19.83 -8.01 4.23
N ALA A 286 19.59 -6.79 4.72
CA ALA A 286 20.36 -5.61 4.40
C ALA A 286 20.32 -4.59 5.54
N THR A 287 21.37 -3.78 5.64
CA THR A 287 21.44 -2.63 6.54
C THR A 287 21.86 -1.43 5.71
N VAL A 288 21.00 -0.42 5.65
CA VAL A 288 21.23 0.82 4.90
C VAL A 288 21.89 1.86 5.80
N GLY A 289 22.92 2.54 5.28
CA GLY A 289 23.68 3.56 6.01
C GLY A 289 25.15 3.19 6.26
N ASN A 290 25.56 1.98 5.87
CA ASN A 290 26.96 1.54 5.81
C ASN A 290 27.66 1.97 4.50
#